data_AF-A0A522XZ78-F1
#
_entry.id   AF-A0A522XZ78-F1
#
_cell.length_a   1.000
_cell.length_b   1.000
_cell.length_c   1.000
_cell.angle_alpha   90.00
_cell.angle_beta   90.00
_cell.angle_gamma   90.00
#
_symmetry.space_group_name_H-M   'P 1'
#
loop_
_entity.id
_entity.type
_entity.pdbx_description
1 polymer ?
#
loop_
_entity_poly.entity_id
_entity_poly.type
_entity_poly.pdbx_seq_one_letter_code
_entity_poly.pdbx_strand_id
1 'polypeptide(L)'
;MPIAPNVGPACSTLAGAGLVQGASDAERARDAYDRLHARGWTDAALRVGALSTNFELWRAVAATYASAYGRFAAGEHPCGFRYAAVDPQGAARAATAAERAAWWSDASGIPPGAGVALIAPQGEPFESLRCLRALWDGQGAAAARVRAGITATRASAPRQGLPIVIAHGVNDGLIPVAFTSAPYVAMARDAGRQVTFWQVENAQHFDAFLGLPSMGERYVPLMPYMYAALDRVWAHLYEAAPMPMSAHIQSIPRGNDRQLTWRNLAVPVP
;
A
#
# COMPACT_ATOMS: atom_id res chain seq x y z
N MET A 1 -19.05 8.24 5.41
CA MET A 1 -18.47 6.96 4.97
C MET A 1 -17.99 7.09 3.54
N PRO A 2 -16.80 6.56 3.21
CA PRO A 2 -16.33 6.45 1.83
C PRO A 2 -17.24 5.50 1.01
N ILE A 3 -17.17 5.62 -0.32
CA ILE A 3 -17.93 4.77 -1.25
C ILE A 3 -17.47 3.32 -1.05
N ALA A 4 -18.43 2.40 -0.93
CA ALA A 4 -18.14 0.98 -0.77
C ALA A 4 -17.41 0.43 -2.02
N PRO A 5 -16.46 -0.49 -1.86
CA PRO A 5 -15.84 -1.16 -3.00
C PRO A 5 -16.89 -1.95 -3.78
N ASN A 6 -16.69 -2.09 -5.09
CA ASN A 6 -17.57 -2.85 -5.97
C ASN A 6 -17.15 -4.32 -6.14
N VAL A 7 -16.03 -4.71 -5.52
CA VAL A 7 -15.53 -6.09 -5.48
C VAL A 7 -15.26 -6.49 -4.02
N GLY A 8 -15.57 -7.74 -3.69
CA GLY A 8 -15.39 -8.30 -2.35
C GLY A 8 -16.49 -9.28 -1.96
N PRO A 9 -16.39 -9.91 -0.77
CA PRO A 9 -17.44 -10.77 -0.24
C PRO A 9 -18.69 -9.97 0.09
N ALA A 10 -19.86 -10.61 0.01
CA ALA A 10 -21.11 -10.01 0.47
C ALA A 10 -21.03 -9.67 1.98
N CYS A 11 -21.71 -8.59 2.39
CA CYS A 11 -21.75 -8.19 3.80
C CYS A 11 -22.35 -9.29 4.68
N SER A 12 -23.32 -10.05 4.18
CA SER A 12 -23.88 -11.23 4.86
C SER A 12 -22.85 -12.33 5.10
N THR A 13 -21.95 -12.60 4.15
CA THR A 13 -20.84 -13.55 4.31
C THR A 13 -19.89 -13.11 5.43
N LEU A 14 -19.54 -11.82 5.47
CA LEU A 14 -18.72 -11.25 6.54
C LEU A 14 -19.41 -11.34 7.91
N ALA A 15 -20.72 -11.09 7.95
CA ALA A 15 -21.53 -11.20 9.17
C ALA A 15 -21.63 -12.64 9.68
N GLY A 16 -21.88 -13.60 8.78
CA GLY A 16 -21.89 -15.03 9.11
C GLY A 16 -20.54 -15.53 9.65
N ALA A 17 -19.43 -14.90 9.25
CA ALA A 17 -18.10 -15.14 9.78
C ALA A 17 -17.79 -14.36 11.09
N GLY A 18 -18.73 -13.56 11.60
CA GLY A 18 -18.55 -12.76 12.81
C GLY A 18 -17.60 -11.57 12.66
N LEU A 19 -17.25 -11.18 11.42
CA LEU A 19 -16.35 -10.04 11.17
C LEU A 19 -17.05 -8.69 11.28
N VAL A 20 -18.36 -8.67 11.01
CA VAL A 20 -19.23 -7.50 11.10
C VAL A 20 -20.57 -7.86 11.74
N GLN A 21 -21.30 -6.86 12.24
CA GLN A 21 -22.61 -7.00 12.88
C GLN A 21 -23.66 -6.14 12.18
N GLY A 22 -24.94 -6.53 12.26
CA GLY A 22 -26.06 -5.79 11.68
C GLY A 22 -27.07 -6.69 10.96
N ALA A 23 -28.34 -6.27 10.96
CA ALA A 23 -29.44 -6.96 10.31
C ALA A 23 -29.50 -6.63 8.80
N SER A 24 -29.06 -5.43 8.42
CA SER A 24 -28.97 -4.98 7.02
C SER A 24 -27.53 -4.80 6.54
N ASP A 25 -27.32 -4.75 5.23
CA ASP A 25 -26.00 -4.47 4.64
C ASP A 25 -25.51 -3.04 4.97
N ALA A 26 -26.44 -2.08 5.13
CA ALA A 26 -26.09 -0.73 5.58
C ALA A 26 -25.52 -0.72 7.00
N GLU A 27 -26.14 -1.46 7.92
CA GLU A 27 -25.64 -1.61 9.30
C GLU A 27 -24.31 -2.34 9.34
N ARG A 28 -24.14 -3.41 8.56
CA ARG A 28 -22.88 -4.17 8.46
C ARG A 28 -21.75 -3.33 7.87
N ALA A 29 -22.03 -2.54 6.84
CA ALA A 29 -21.06 -1.61 6.28
C ALA A 29 -20.66 -0.53 7.28
N ARG A 30 -21.62 -0.05 8.10
CA ARG A 30 -21.34 0.91 9.17
C ARG A 30 -20.47 0.31 10.26
N ASP A 31 -20.78 -0.89 10.73
CA ASP A 31 -19.97 -1.60 11.73
C ASP A 31 -18.55 -1.89 11.20
N ALA A 32 -18.41 -2.28 9.92
CA ALA A 32 -17.10 -2.42 9.28
C ALA A 32 -16.30 -1.10 9.30
N TYR A 33 -16.94 0.01 8.93
CA TYR A 33 -16.33 1.34 8.94
C TYR A 33 -15.89 1.75 10.35
N ASP A 34 -16.74 1.57 11.35
CA ASP A 34 -16.43 1.91 12.74
C ASP A 34 -15.27 1.05 13.29
N ARG A 35 -15.22 -0.24 12.93
CA ARG A 35 -14.10 -1.15 13.28
C ARG A 35 -12.79 -0.74 12.62
N LEU A 36 -12.81 -0.30 11.36
CA LEU A 36 -11.62 0.18 10.67
C LEU A 36 -11.11 1.46 11.32
N HIS A 37 -11.99 2.41 11.64
CA HIS A 37 -11.63 3.63 12.38
C HIS A 37 -11.06 3.33 13.76
N ALA A 38 -11.68 2.43 14.52
CA ALA A 38 -11.19 2.01 15.83
C ALA A 38 -9.80 1.37 15.76
N ARG A 39 -9.39 0.87 14.59
CA ARG A 39 -8.06 0.31 14.32
C ARG A 39 -7.07 1.31 13.71
N GLY A 40 -7.42 2.59 13.60
CA GLY A 40 -6.52 3.66 13.16
C GLY A 40 -6.60 4.02 11.68
N TRP A 41 -7.57 3.48 10.92
CA TRP A 41 -7.83 3.94 9.57
C TRP A 41 -8.45 5.34 9.60
N THR A 42 -7.97 6.23 8.73
CA THR A 42 -8.54 7.57 8.53
C THR A 42 -9.55 7.56 7.38
N ASP A 43 -10.47 8.54 7.36
CA ASP A 43 -11.40 8.70 6.24
C ASP A 43 -10.65 8.94 4.91
N ALA A 44 -9.53 9.66 4.97
CA ALA A 44 -8.65 9.92 3.85
C ALA A 44 -8.09 8.61 3.26
N ALA A 45 -7.50 7.76 4.11
CA ALA A 45 -6.95 6.48 3.70
C ALA A 45 -8.05 5.52 3.21
N LEU A 46 -9.20 5.45 3.89
CA LEU A 46 -10.29 4.56 3.47
C LEU A 46 -10.89 4.96 2.11
N ARG A 47 -10.96 6.26 1.81
CA ARG A 47 -11.46 6.75 0.52
C ARG A 47 -10.58 6.27 -0.65
N VAL A 48 -9.27 6.27 -0.48
CA VAL A 48 -8.32 5.75 -1.49
C VAL A 48 -8.21 4.23 -1.41
N GLY A 49 -8.36 3.64 -0.21
CA GLY A 49 -8.35 2.19 0.01
C GLY A 49 -9.42 1.44 -0.79
N ALA A 50 -10.56 2.09 -1.06
CA ALA A 50 -11.56 1.57 -1.98
C ALA A 50 -10.99 1.28 -3.39
N LEU A 51 -10.07 2.10 -3.90
CA LEU A 51 -9.37 1.83 -5.17
C LEU A 51 -8.49 0.59 -5.06
N SER A 52 -7.81 0.42 -3.92
CA SER A 52 -6.96 -0.76 -3.67
C SER A 52 -7.78 -2.05 -3.64
N THR A 53 -9.05 -1.98 -3.22
CA THR A 53 -9.96 -3.12 -3.30
C THR A 53 -10.46 -3.32 -4.74
N ASN A 54 -10.93 -2.26 -5.41
CA ASN A 54 -11.51 -2.36 -6.75
C ASN A 54 -10.52 -2.85 -7.82
N PHE A 55 -9.23 -2.55 -7.66
CA PHE A 55 -8.16 -3.07 -8.52
C PHE A 55 -7.55 -4.38 -8.00
N GLU A 56 -8.17 -5.02 -6.99
CA GLU A 56 -7.71 -6.28 -6.39
C GLU A 56 -6.27 -6.22 -5.83
N LEU A 57 -5.76 -5.01 -5.55
CA LEU A 57 -4.39 -4.76 -5.12
C LEU A 57 -4.13 -5.38 -3.76
N TRP A 58 -5.02 -5.22 -2.78
CA TRP A 58 -4.82 -5.83 -1.46
C TRP A 58 -4.75 -7.35 -1.53
N ARG A 59 -5.52 -8.00 -2.40
CA ARG A 59 -5.46 -9.45 -2.61
C ARG A 59 -4.12 -9.85 -3.23
N ALA A 60 -3.70 -9.17 -4.29
CA ALA A 60 -2.42 -9.41 -4.94
C ALA A 60 -1.23 -9.20 -4.00
N VAL A 61 -1.21 -8.08 -3.28
CA VAL A 61 -0.21 -7.76 -2.27
C VAL A 61 -0.19 -8.82 -1.18
N ALA A 62 -1.33 -9.17 -0.60
CA ALA A 62 -1.39 -10.16 0.48
C ALA A 62 -0.85 -11.53 0.05
N ALA A 63 -1.24 -12.03 -1.13
CA ALA A 63 -0.72 -13.30 -1.65
C ALA A 63 0.78 -13.22 -1.97
N THR A 64 1.23 -12.12 -2.60
CA THR A 64 2.65 -11.90 -2.96
C THR A 64 3.54 -11.89 -1.72
N TYR A 65 3.20 -11.05 -0.74
CA TYR A 65 4.01 -10.88 0.46
C TYR A 65 3.91 -12.09 1.39
N ALA A 66 2.76 -12.78 1.47
CA ALA A 66 2.68 -14.04 2.18
C ALA A 66 3.65 -15.09 1.59
N SER A 67 3.73 -15.18 0.26
CA SER A 67 4.71 -16.03 -0.41
C SER A 67 6.15 -15.63 -0.09
N ALA A 68 6.47 -14.35 -0.21
CA ALA A 68 7.82 -13.84 0.03
C ALA A 68 8.27 -14.03 1.48
N TYR A 69 7.48 -13.57 2.46
CA TYR A 69 7.79 -13.73 3.88
C TYR A 69 7.80 -15.19 4.31
N GLY A 70 6.90 -16.01 3.78
CA GLY A 70 6.88 -17.44 4.05
C GLY A 70 7.98 -18.22 3.32
N ARG A 71 8.70 -17.61 2.37
CA ARG A 71 9.68 -18.26 1.50
C ARG A 71 9.11 -19.45 0.74
N PHE A 72 7.90 -19.30 0.22
CA PHE A 72 7.26 -20.32 -0.61
C PHE A 72 7.90 -20.37 -2.00
N ALA A 73 8.05 -21.56 -2.58
CA ALA A 73 8.62 -21.70 -3.91
C ALA A 73 7.65 -21.18 -4.99
N ALA A 74 8.18 -20.97 -6.20
CA ALA A 74 7.35 -20.64 -7.35
C ALA A 74 6.30 -21.74 -7.58
N GLY A 75 5.03 -21.37 -7.65
CA GLY A 75 3.91 -22.31 -7.78
C GLY A 75 3.39 -22.89 -6.45
N GLU A 76 4.06 -22.63 -5.33
CA GLU A 76 3.67 -23.09 -3.98
C GLU A 76 3.11 -21.96 -3.11
N HIS A 77 2.52 -20.93 -3.71
CA HIS A 77 1.95 -19.82 -2.94
C HIS A 77 0.91 -20.35 -1.94
N PRO A 78 0.81 -19.75 -0.74
CA PRO A 78 -0.12 -20.24 0.27
C PRO A 78 -1.57 -20.01 -0.18
N CYS A 79 -2.50 -20.72 0.47
CA CYS A 79 -3.94 -20.56 0.26
C CYS A 79 -4.43 -20.87 -1.16
N GLY A 80 -3.65 -21.63 -1.94
CA GLY A 80 -4.02 -22.08 -3.28
C GLY A 80 -3.96 -20.99 -4.36
N PHE A 81 -3.41 -19.82 -4.04
CA PHE A 81 -3.06 -18.82 -5.04
C PHE A 81 -1.96 -19.36 -5.95
N ARG A 82 -1.89 -18.85 -7.18
CA ARG A 82 -0.76 -19.12 -8.08
C ARG A 82 -0.56 -17.98 -9.05
N TYR A 83 0.65 -17.86 -9.58
CA TYR A 83 0.91 -16.99 -10.73
C TYR A 83 0.80 -17.78 -12.02
N ALA A 84 0.21 -17.17 -13.02
CA ALA A 84 0.18 -17.74 -14.37
C ALA A 84 0.24 -16.62 -15.40
N ALA A 85 0.85 -16.90 -16.55
CA ALA A 85 0.56 -16.12 -17.74
C ALA A 85 -0.89 -16.37 -18.15
N VAL A 86 -1.60 -15.33 -18.58
CA VAL A 86 -3.01 -15.44 -18.98
C VAL A 86 -3.22 -14.98 -20.41
N ASP A 87 -4.21 -15.57 -21.08
CA ASP A 87 -4.72 -15.06 -22.36
C ASP A 87 -5.62 -13.82 -22.15
N PRO A 88 -6.10 -13.15 -23.22
CA PRO A 88 -7.00 -12.00 -23.10
C PRO A 88 -8.32 -12.31 -22.38
N GLN A 89 -8.70 -13.59 -22.25
CA GLN A 89 -9.89 -14.06 -21.54
C GLN A 89 -9.59 -14.36 -20.06
N GLY A 90 -8.33 -14.20 -19.62
CA GLY A 90 -7.91 -14.45 -18.25
C GLY A 90 -7.62 -15.92 -17.95
N ALA A 91 -7.66 -16.80 -18.95
CA ALA A 91 -7.35 -18.21 -18.76
C ALA A 91 -5.84 -18.44 -18.71
N ALA A 92 -5.41 -19.29 -17.77
CA ALA A 92 -4.01 -19.62 -17.61
C ALA A 92 -3.46 -20.32 -18.86
N ARG A 93 -2.28 -19.89 -19.31
CA ARG A 93 -1.57 -20.46 -20.46
C ARG A 93 -0.07 -20.51 -20.18
N ALA A 94 0.66 -21.16 -21.08
CA ALA A 94 2.11 -21.07 -21.08
C ALA A 94 2.56 -19.63 -21.38
N ALA A 95 3.56 -19.17 -20.64
CA ALA A 95 4.24 -17.90 -20.94
C ALA A 95 5.08 -18.04 -22.21
N THR A 96 5.14 -16.99 -23.02
CA THR A 96 6.05 -16.91 -24.17
C THR A 96 7.48 -16.60 -23.72
N ALA A 97 8.46 -16.81 -24.61
CA ALA A 97 9.84 -16.44 -24.31
C ALA A 97 10.01 -14.92 -24.12
N ALA A 98 9.29 -14.11 -24.91
CA ALA A 98 9.31 -12.65 -24.82
C ALA A 98 8.77 -12.15 -23.47
N GLU A 99 7.65 -12.71 -22.99
CA GLU A 99 7.10 -12.35 -21.67
C GLU A 99 8.10 -12.68 -20.56
N ARG A 100 8.68 -13.88 -20.57
CA ARG A 100 9.69 -14.27 -19.57
C ARG A 100 10.91 -13.34 -19.55
N ALA A 101 11.33 -12.86 -20.71
CA ALA A 101 12.45 -11.93 -20.82
C ALA A 101 12.12 -10.54 -20.24
N ALA A 102 10.86 -10.11 -20.31
CA ALA A 102 10.41 -8.80 -19.81
C ALA A 102 10.13 -8.78 -18.30
N TRP A 103 9.88 -9.92 -17.65
CA TRP A 103 9.45 -9.95 -16.25
C TRP A 103 10.40 -9.28 -15.27
N TRP A 104 11.72 -9.36 -15.50
CA TRP A 104 12.69 -8.76 -14.59
C TRP A 104 12.75 -7.23 -14.70
N SER A 105 12.63 -6.68 -15.92
CA SER A 105 12.76 -5.23 -16.16
C SER A 105 11.44 -4.49 -16.01
N ASP A 106 10.32 -5.12 -16.40
CA ASP A 106 9.07 -4.41 -16.64
C ASP A 106 7.97 -4.75 -15.61
N ALA A 107 8.16 -5.78 -14.78
CA ALA A 107 7.20 -6.15 -13.75
C ALA A 107 7.64 -5.66 -12.36
N SER A 108 6.67 -5.20 -11.56
CA SER A 108 6.88 -4.84 -10.16
C SER A 108 7.04 -6.04 -9.21
N GLY A 109 6.81 -7.25 -9.71
CA GLY A 109 6.69 -8.47 -8.91
C GLY A 109 5.32 -8.68 -8.26
N ILE A 110 4.39 -7.71 -8.40
CA ILE A 110 3.01 -7.81 -7.92
C ILE A 110 2.08 -7.91 -9.15
N PRO A 111 1.38 -9.04 -9.36
CA PRO A 111 0.43 -9.17 -10.46
C PRO A 111 -0.80 -8.26 -10.29
N PRO A 112 -1.46 -7.84 -11.39
CA PRO A 112 -1.12 -8.16 -12.77
C PRO A 112 0.06 -7.33 -13.31
N GLY A 113 0.87 -7.92 -14.19
CA GLY A 113 1.99 -7.22 -14.84
C GLY A 113 2.78 -8.13 -15.80
N ALA A 114 3.25 -7.56 -16.92
CA ALA A 114 4.04 -8.27 -17.93
C ALA A 114 3.46 -9.65 -18.35
N GLY A 115 2.14 -9.73 -18.53
CA GLY A 115 1.42 -10.94 -18.93
C GLY A 115 1.08 -11.91 -17.79
N VAL A 116 1.55 -11.67 -16.56
CA VAL A 116 1.29 -12.50 -15.38
C VAL A 116 0.08 -11.98 -14.60
N ALA A 117 -0.79 -12.89 -14.17
CA ALA A 117 -1.90 -12.62 -13.27
C ALA A 117 -1.81 -13.46 -11.99
N LEU A 118 -2.43 -12.97 -10.91
CA LEU A 118 -2.71 -13.76 -9.72
C LEU A 118 -3.98 -14.57 -9.97
N ILE A 119 -3.87 -15.89 -9.96
CA ILE A 119 -5.02 -16.78 -10.04
C ILE A 119 -5.40 -17.23 -8.63
N ALA A 120 -6.63 -16.93 -8.24
CA ALA A 120 -7.21 -17.40 -6.99
C ALA A 120 -7.47 -18.93 -7.05
N PRO A 121 -7.52 -19.62 -5.89
CA PRO A 121 -8.01 -20.99 -5.84
C PRO A 121 -9.47 -21.07 -6.35
N GLN A 122 -9.85 -22.25 -6.86
CA GLN A 122 -11.25 -22.52 -7.16
C GLN A 122 -12.06 -22.60 -5.86
N GLY A 123 -13.33 -22.17 -5.89
CA GLY A 123 -14.24 -22.17 -4.73
C GLY A 123 -14.57 -20.75 -4.26
N GLU A 124 -14.98 -20.64 -2.99
CA GLU A 124 -15.44 -19.38 -2.40
C GLU A 124 -14.30 -18.36 -2.24
N PRO A 125 -14.33 -17.20 -2.92
CA PRO A 125 -13.24 -16.21 -2.86
C PRO A 125 -12.91 -15.75 -1.44
N PHE A 126 -13.93 -15.66 -0.58
CA PHE A 126 -13.77 -15.27 0.82
C PHE A 126 -12.89 -16.22 1.63
N GLU A 127 -12.95 -17.53 1.38
CA GLU A 127 -12.16 -18.51 2.11
C GLU A 127 -10.66 -18.38 1.81
N SER A 128 -10.31 -18.03 0.57
CA SER A 128 -8.92 -17.73 0.21
C SER A 128 -8.37 -16.50 0.96
N LEU A 129 -9.20 -15.46 1.14
CA LEU A 129 -8.85 -14.26 1.90
C LEU A 129 -8.77 -14.57 3.41
N ARG A 130 -9.67 -15.39 3.95
CA ARG A 130 -9.59 -15.89 5.33
C ARG A 130 -8.33 -16.70 5.58
N CYS A 131 -7.94 -17.56 4.64
CA CYS A 131 -6.70 -18.29 4.73
C CYS A 131 -5.50 -17.35 4.79
N LEU A 132 -5.43 -16.33 3.91
CA LEU A 132 -4.35 -15.32 3.96
C LEU A 132 -4.33 -14.58 5.30
N ARG A 133 -5.51 -14.24 5.84
CA ARG A 133 -5.62 -13.61 7.16
C ARG A 133 -5.07 -14.51 8.27
N ALA A 134 -5.39 -15.80 8.23
CA ALA A 134 -4.93 -16.79 9.20
C ALA A 134 -3.41 -17.02 9.19
N LEU A 135 -2.69 -16.64 8.12
CA LEU A 135 -1.22 -16.62 8.14
C LEU A 135 -0.67 -15.60 9.15
N TRP A 136 -1.45 -14.55 9.46
CA TRP A 136 -1.08 -13.57 10.47
C TRP A 136 -1.59 -13.95 11.87
N ASP A 137 -2.90 -14.16 12.04
CA ASP A 137 -3.54 -14.33 13.35
C ASP A 137 -3.89 -15.78 13.72
N GLY A 138 -3.67 -16.72 12.81
CA GLY A 138 -3.90 -18.15 13.02
C GLY A 138 -2.67 -18.93 13.48
N GLN A 139 -2.83 -20.26 13.51
CA GLN A 139 -1.81 -21.22 13.93
C GLN A 139 -1.29 -22.05 12.74
N GLY A 140 -0.26 -22.85 12.97
CA GLY A 140 0.30 -23.79 12.00
C GLY A 140 1.61 -23.35 11.35
N ALA A 141 2.27 -24.28 10.64
CA ALA A 141 3.62 -24.10 10.12
C ALA A 141 3.71 -22.97 9.09
N ALA A 142 2.73 -22.84 8.19
CA ALA A 142 2.70 -21.75 7.21
C ALA A 142 2.59 -20.38 7.88
N ALA A 143 1.69 -20.23 8.86
CA ALA A 143 1.53 -18.99 9.63
C ALA A 143 2.80 -18.64 10.41
N ALA A 144 3.43 -19.63 11.06
CA ALA A 144 4.70 -19.44 11.76
C ALA A 144 5.82 -18.98 10.81
N ARG A 145 5.94 -19.60 9.63
CA ARG A 145 6.92 -19.20 8.59
C ARG A 145 6.71 -17.75 8.15
N VAL A 146 5.48 -17.36 7.81
CA VAL A 146 5.16 -16.00 7.37
C VAL A 146 5.49 -14.97 8.47
N ARG A 147 5.06 -15.21 9.71
CA ARG A 147 5.38 -14.31 10.84
C ARG A 147 6.88 -14.22 11.11
N ALA A 148 7.62 -15.33 10.99
CA ALA A 148 9.07 -15.32 11.11
C ALA A 148 9.72 -14.46 10.03
N GLY A 149 9.26 -14.58 8.77
CA GLY A 149 9.70 -13.71 7.67
C GLY A 149 9.45 -12.23 7.93
N ILE A 150 8.22 -11.88 8.35
CA ILE A 150 7.87 -10.49 8.72
C ILE A 150 8.76 -9.97 9.84
N THR A 151 9.02 -10.81 10.85
CA THR A 151 9.89 -10.44 11.99
C THR A 151 11.33 -10.18 11.52
N ALA A 152 11.84 -11.01 10.61
CA ALA A 152 13.18 -10.86 10.05
C ALA A 152 13.35 -9.59 9.20
N THR A 153 12.25 -9.04 8.66
CA THR A 153 12.27 -7.79 7.88
C THR A 153 11.83 -6.57 8.68
N ARG A 154 11.66 -6.69 9.99
CA ARG A 154 11.23 -5.58 10.84
C ARG A 154 12.29 -4.48 10.82
N ALA A 155 11.87 -3.27 10.44
CA ALA A 155 12.76 -2.12 10.42
C ALA A 155 13.29 -1.81 11.82
N SER A 156 14.59 -1.55 11.93
CA SER A 156 15.25 -1.07 13.15
C SER A 156 15.52 0.43 13.06
N ALA A 157 15.86 1.04 14.20
CA ALA A 157 16.39 2.40 14.19
C ALA A 157 17.64 2.48 13.29
N PRO A 158 17.78 3.56 12.49
CA PRO A 158 18.96 3.77 11.66
C PRO A 158 20.21 3.99 12.52
N ARG A 159 21.40 3.95 11.91
CA ARG A 159 22.65 4.33 12.61
C ARG A 159 22.61 5.81 13.03
N GLN A 160 23.32 6.14 14.12
CA GLN A 160 23.46 7.53 14.57
C GLN A 160 24.11 8.40 13.48
N GLY A 161 23.64 9.64 13.36
CA GLY A 161 24.15 10.61 12.39
C GLY A 161 23.80 10.34 10.92
N LEU A 162 23.00 9.32 10.60
CA LEU A 162 22.48 9.14 9.24
C LEU A 162 21.32 10.13 8.99
N PRO A 163 21.44 11.08 8.05
CA PRO A 163 20.32 11.96 7.71
C PRO A 163 19.22 11.17 7.01
N ILE A 164 17.99 11.32 7.49
CA ILE A 164 16.81 10.66 6.90
C ILE A 164 15.70 11.68 6.74
N VAL A 165 15.11 11.70 5.55
CA VAL A 165 13.84 12.36 5.25
C VAL A 165 12.85 11.29 4.78
N ILE A 166 11.66 11.27 5.39
CA ILE A 166 10.55 10.42 4.98
C ILE A 166 9.45 11.34 4.46
N ALA A 167 9.10 11.21 3.18
CA ALA A 167 7.92 11.84 2.60
C ALA A 167 6.82 10.78 2.44
N HIS A 168 5.62 11.06 2.95
CA HIS A 168 4.49 10.13 2.87
C HIS A 168 3.19 10.91 2.67
N GLY A 169 2.40 10.53 1.66
CA GLY A 169 1.07 11.07 1.43
C GLY A 169 0.05 10.61 2.48
N VAL A 170 -0.65 11.56 3.11
CA VAL A 170 -1.60 11.25 4.20
C VAL A 170 -2.87 10.54 3.70
N ASN A 171 -3.13 10.56 2.39
CA ASN A 171 -4.22 9.84 1.74
C ASN A 171 -3.78 8.47 1.21
N ASP A 172 -2.59 7.96 1.56
CA ASP A 172 -2.19 6.61 1.17
C ASP A 172 -3.17 5.57 1.75
N GLY A 173 -3.99 5.02 0.86
CA GLY A 173 -4.98 3.98 1.17
C GLY A 173 -4.46 2.56 0.99
N LEU A 174 -3.26 2.37 0.42
CA LEU A 174 -2.65 1.05 0.27
C LEU A 174 -1.78 0.73 1.49
N ILE A 175 -0.94 1.68 1.88
CA ILE A 175 0.03 1.60 2.98
C ILE A 175 -0.13 2.82 3.90
N PRO A 176 -1.18 2.89 4.72
CA PRO A 176 -1.48 4.10 5.50
C PRO A 176 -0.35 4.51 6.45
N VAL A 177 -0.15 5.83 6.56
CA VAL A 177 0.83 6.48 7.46
C VAL A 177 0.76 5.92 8.89
N ALA A 178 -0.47 5.75 9.40
CA ALA A 178 -0.73 5.29 10.77
C ALA A 178 -0.14 3.91 11.08
N PHE A 179 0.04 3.06 10.06
CA PHE A 179 0.54 1.69 10.22
C PHE A 179 2.00 1.52 9.82
N THR A 180 2.64 2.58 9.31
CA THR A 180 3.96 2.48 8.67
C THR A 180 4.92 3.60 9.06
N SER A 181 4.90 4.74 8.36
CA SER A 181 5.87 5.81 8.57
C SER A 181 5.72 6.47 9.94
N ALA A 182 4.51 6.68 10.44
CA ALA A 182 4.32 7.28 11.76
C ALA A 182 4.96 6.45 12.90
N PRO A 183 4.67 5.14 13.06
CA PRO A 183 5.33 4.35 14.09
C PRO A 183 6.84 4.18 13.87
N TYR A 184 7.32 4.13 12.61
CA TYR A 184 8.77 4.11 12.34
C TYR A 184 9.46 5.40 12.79
N VAL A 185 8.89 6.56 12.45
CA VAL A 185 9.43 7.87 12.84
C VAL A 185 9.45 8.02 14.36
N ALA A 186 8.38 7.60 15.05
CA ALA A 186 8.33 7.60 16.50
C ALA A 186 9.43 6.73 17.11
N MET A 187 9.52 5.46 16.68
CA MET A 187 10.57 4.53 17.13
C MET A 187 11.99 5.08 16.89
N ALA A 188 12.24 5.68 15.72
CA ALA A 188 13.56 6.22 15.41
C ALA A 188 13.91 7.42 16.28
N ARG A 189 12.94 8.31 16.56
CA ARG A 189 13.13 9.48 17.44
C ARG A 189 13.33 9.08 18.90
N ASP A 190 12.57 8.10 19.38
CA ASP A 190 12.74 7.55 20.74
C ASP A 190 14.12 6.92 20.92
N ALA A 191 14.69 6.37 19.83
CA ALA A 191 16.07 5.89 19.80
C ALA A 191 17.11 7.01 19.62
N GLY A 192 16.72 8.29 19.65
CA GLY A 192 17.61 9.45 19.50
C GLY A 192 18.16 9.63 18.07
N ARG A 193 17.39 9.26 17.04
CA ARG A 193 17.78 9.44 15.62
C ARG A 193 17.15 10.68 15.01
N GLN A 194 17.92 11.36 14.16
CA GLN A 194 17.44 12.51 13.40
C GLN A 194 16.66 12.01 12.17
N VAL A 195 15.32 12.11 12.25
CA VAL A 195 14.43 11.76 11.14
C VAL A 195 13.47 12.92 10.87
N THR A 196 13.56 13.47 9.67
CA THR A 196 12.63 14.44 9.13
C THR A 196 11.41 13.71 8.56
N PHE A 197 10.21 14.16 8.91
CA PHE A 197 8.97 13.57 8.43
C PHE A 197 8.11 14.63 7.73
N TRP A 198 7.91 14.43 6.43
CA TRP A 198 7.06 15.22 5.55
C TRP A 198 5.77 14.46 5.30
N GLN A 199 4.69 14.94 5.88
CA GLN A 199 3.35 14.43 5.68
C GLN A 199 2.69 15.30 4.62
N VAL A 200 2.32 14.71 3.49
CA VAL A 200 1.84 15.46 2.32
C VAL A 200 0.33 15.29 2.20
N GLU A 201 -0.42 16.37 2.39
CA GLU A 201 -1.86 16.41 2.11
C GLU A 201 -2.13 16.14 0.63
N ASN A 202 -3.29 15.57 0.33
CA ASN A 202 -3.71 15.21 -1.02
C ASN A 202 -2.72 14.32 -1.79
N ALA A 203 -1.84 13.58 -1.13
CA ALA A 203 -0.98 12.61 -1.80
C ALA A 203 -1.36 11.18 -1.39
N GLN A 204 -1.36 10.29 -2.38
CA GLN A 204 -1.70 8.87 -2.24
C GLN A 204 -0.61 7.99 -2.86
N HIS A 205 -0.75 6.67 -2.79
CA HIS A 205 0.29 5.70 -3.13
C HIS A 205 0.76 5.72 -4.61
N PHE A 206 -0.13 6.00 -5.55
CA PHE A 206 0.05 5.74 -6.98
C PHE A 206 0.11 7.01 -7.84
N ASP A 207 1.28 7.64 -7.98
CA ASP A 207 1.44 8.81 -8.88
C ASP A 207 0.97 8.53 -10.32
N ALA A 208 1.11 7.28 -10.80
CA ALA A 208 0.63 6.87 -12.12
C ALA A 208 -0.88 7.07 -12.32
N PHE A 209 -1.69 6.98 -11.24
CA PHE A 209 -3.13 7.18 -11.33
C PHE A 209 -3.52 8.64 -11.52
N LEU A 210 -2.62 9.60 -11.33
CA LEU A 210 -2.91 11.02 -11.54
C LEU A 210 -3.17 11.38 -13.01
N GLY A 211 -2.85 10.48 -13.94
CA GLY A 211 -3.27 10.56 -15.34
C GLY A 211 -4.78 10.35 -15.53
N LEU A 212 -5.47 9.71 -14.57
CA LEU A 212 -6.93 9.61 -14.56
C LEU A 212 -7.51 10.96 -14.11
N PRO A 213 -8.46 11.56 -14.84
CA PRO A 213 -8.97 12.91 -14.55
C PRO A 213 -9.41 13.09 -13.09
N SER A 214 -10.24 12.19 -12.57
CA SER A 214 -10.78 12.27 -11.21
C SER A 214 -9.73 12.12 -10.10
N MET A 215 -8.59 11.50 -10.39
CA MET A 215 -7.47 11.39 -9.45
C MET A 215 -6.59 12.63 -9.52
N GLY A 216 -6.25 13.10 -10.72
CA GLY A 216 -5.46 14.31 -10.91
C GLY A 216 -6.15 15.58 -10.40
N GLU A 217 -7.49 15.61 -10.39
CA GLU A 217 -8.28 16.69 -9.79
C GLU A 217 -8.17 16.76 -8.27
N ARG A 218 -7.90 15.63 -7.60
CA ARG A 218 -8.01 15.47 -6.14
C ARG A 218 -6.70 15.23 -5.43
N TYR A 219 -5.67 14.81 -6.16
CA TYR A 219 -4.39 14.41 -5.57
C TYR A 219 -3.20 15.02 -6.28
N VAL A 220 -2.08 15.08 -5.57
CA VAL A 220 -0.77 15.55 -6.04
C VAL A 220 0.23 14.39 -6.08
N PRO A 221 1.26 14.44 -6.96
CA PRO A 221 2.30 13.42 -7.01
C PRO A 221 3.23 13.53 -5.80
N LEU A 222 3.70 12.40 -5.28
CA LEU A 222 4.68 12.36 -4.19
C LEU A 222 6.13 12.52 -4.70
N MET A 223 6.40 12.16 -5.96
CA MET A 223 7.75 12.21 -6.54
C MET A 223 8.47 13.55 -6.40
N PRO A 224 7.84 14.73 -6.59
CA PRO A 224 8.54 16.00 -6.41
C PRO A 224 9.03 16.26 -4.99
N TYR A 225 8.32 15.77 -3.97
CA TYR A 225 8.77 15.84 -2.58
C TYR A 225 9.97 14.91 -2.34
N MET A 226 10.02 13.75 -3.01
CA MET A 226 11.18 12.87 -2.97
C MET A 226 12.42 13.56 -3.56
N TYR A 227 12.30 14.20 -4.73
CA TYR A 227 13.42 14.93 -5.32
C TYR A 227 13.90 16.08 -4.44
N ALA A 228 12.98 16.87 -3.89
CA ALA A 228 13.34 17.92 -2.95
C ALA A 228 14.03 17.37 -1.71
N ALA A 229 13.56 16.24 -1.15
CA ALA A 229 14.20 15.59 -0.02
C ALA A 229 15.63 15.13 -0.34
N LEU A 230 15.86 14.56 -1.53
CA LEU A 230 17.19 14.18 -2.01
C LEU A 230 18.11 15.39 -2.12
N ASP A 231 17.64 16.51 -2.70
CA ASP A 231 18.40 17.75 -2.79
C ASP A 231 18.78 18.30 -1.40
N ARG A 232 17.87 18.21 -0.42
CA ARG A 232 18.17 18.65 0.96
C ARG A 232 19.18 17.77 1.67
N VAL A 233 19.08 16.45 1.49
CA VAL A 233 20.07 15.52 2.03
C VAL A 233 21.42 15.75 1.36
N TRP A 234 21.45 16.03 0.05
CA TRP A 234 22.67 16.38 -0.67
C TRP A 234 23.31 17.66 -0.11
N ALA A 235 22.55 18.75 -0.03
CA ALA A 235 23.05 20.03 0.50
C ALA A 235 23.54 19.88 1.96
N HIS A 236 22.86 19.05 2.76
CA HIS A 236 23.31 18.77 4.12
C HIS A 236 24.67 18.04 4.16
N LEU A 237 24.86 17.05 3.29
CA LEU A 237 26.07 16.24 3.26
C LEU A 237 27.26 16.95 2.62
N TYR A 238 27.04 17.81 1.63
CA TYR A 238 28.10 18.35 0.78
C TYR A 238 28.27 19.87 0.85
N GLU A 239 27.28 20.60 1.35
CA GLU A 239 27.27 22.07 1.38
C GLU A 239 27.12 22.63 2.79
N ALA A 240 27.17 21.77 3.82
CA ALA A 240 26.97 22.11 5.23
C ALA A 240 25.62 22.80 5.53
N ALA A 241 24.60 22.60 4.67
CA ALA A 241 23.25 23.06 4.93
C ALA A 241 22.64 22.31 6.14
N PRO A 242 21.72 22.93 6.90
CA PRO A 242 20.99 22.20 7.93
C PRO A 242 20.06 21.14 7.31
N MET A 243 19.78 20.07 8.06
CA MET A 243 18.72 19.13 7.68
C MET A 243 17.36 19.83 7.65
N PRO A 244 16.47 19.49 6.70
CA PRO A 244 15.15 20.10 6.62
C PRO A 244 14.30 19.76 7.84
N MET A 245 13.43 20.69 8.25
CA MET A 245 12.48 20.45 9.33
C MET A 245 11.37 19.49 8.90
N SER A 246 10.77 18.79 9.88
CA SER A 246 9.54 18.03 9.64
C SER A 246 8.39 18.98 9.33
N ALA A 247 7.48 18.56 8.46
CA ALA A 247 6.41 19.42 7.98
C ALA A 247 5.14 18.62 7.75
N HIS A 248 4.01 19.25 8.04
CA HIS A 248 2.72 18.86 7.50
C HIS A 248 2.40 19.78 6.33
N ILE A 249 2.49 19.25 5.11
CA ILE A 249 2.49 20.02 3.88
C ILE A 249 1.07 20.10 3.33
N GLN A 250 0.54 21.32 3.31
CA GLN A 250 -0.78 21.64 2.80
C GLN A 250 -0.71 21.87 1.28
N SER A 251 -0.69 20.79 0.52
CA SER A 251 -0.73 20.85 -0.94
C SER A 251 -2.12 21.24 -1.44
N ILE A 252 -2.20 21.69 -2.70
CA ILE A 252 -3.44 22.06 -3.38
C ILE A 252 -3.48 21.31 -4.71
N PRO A 253 -4.37 20.32 -4.91
CA PRO A 253 -4.56 19.65 -6.20
C PRO A 253 -4.84 20.66 -7.31
N ARG A 254 -4.50 20.32 -8.55
CA ARG A 254 -4.78 21.18 -9.70
C ARG A 254 -6.28 21.36 -9.98
N GLY A 255 -7.15 20.54 -9.39
CA GLY A 255 -8.57 20.52 -9.74
C GLY A 255 -8.74 20.33 -11.25
N ASN A 256 -9.55 21.19 -11.86
CA ASN A 256 -9.79 21.17 -13.31
C ASN A 256 -8.69 21.86 -14.14
N ASP A 257 -7.68 22.45 -13.50
CA ASP A 257 -6.60 23.12 -14.21
C ASP A 257 -5.74 22.11 -14.96
N ARG A 258 -5.23 22.55 -16.12
CA ARG A 258 -4.41 21.69 -17.00
C ARG A 258 -3.02 21.40 -16.44
N GLN A 259 -2.51 22.26 -15.55
CA GLN A 259 -1.13 22.15 -15.05
C GLN A 259 -1.10 22.14 -13.53
N LEU A 260 -0.23 21.30 -13.00
CA LEU A 260 0.21 21.35 -11.62
C LEU A 260 1.52 22.15 -11.56
N THR A 261 1.61 23.12 -10.67
CA THR A 261 2.79 23.99 -10.52
C THR A 261 3.45 23.82 -9.16
N TRP A 262 4.65 24.36 -8.96
CA TRP A 262 5.32 24.31 -7.66
C TRP A 262 4.52 24.96 -6.52
N ARG A 263 3.68 25.94 -6.83
CA ARG A 263 2.80 26.58 -5.83
C ARG A 263 1.74 25.61 -5.30
N ASN A 264 1.28 24.68 -6.13
CA ASN A 264 0.33 23.63 -5.73
C ASN A 264 0.95 22.65 -4.74
N LEU A 265 2.25 22.36 -4.90
CA LEU A 265 2.91 21.34 -4.11
C LEU A 265 3.33 21.85 -2.72
N ALA A 266 3.51 23.16 -2.55
CA ALA A 266 3.87 23.74 -1.25
C ALA A 266 5.08 23.03 -0.59
N VAL A 267 6.04 22.57 -1.40
CA VAL A 267 7.25 21.89 -0.92
C VAL A 267 7.99 22.83 0.04
N PRO A 268 8.35 22.39 1.26
CA PRO A 268 9.05 23.23 2.23
C PRO A 268 10.31 23.85 1.60
N VAL A 269 10.51 25.15 1.78
CA VAL A 269 11.72 25.85 1.30
C VAL A 269 12.95 25.46 2.13
N PRO A 270 14.19 25.67 1.62
CA PRO A 270 15.43 25.43 2.37
C PRO A 270 15.53 26.25 3.65
#